data_AF-A0A0A8WK83-F1
#
_entry.id   AF-A0A0A8WK83-F1
#
_cell.length_a   1.000
_cell.length_b   1.000
_cell.length_c   1.000
_cell.angle_alpha   90.00
_cell.angle_beta   90.00
_cell.angle_gamma   90.00
#
_symmetry.space_group_name_H-M   'P 1'
#
loop_
_entity.id
_entity.type
_entity.pdbx_description
1 polymer ?
#
loop_
_entity_poly.entity_id
_entity_poly.type
_entity_poly.pdbx_seq_one_letter_code
_entity_poly.pdbx_strand_id
1 'polypeptide(L)'
;MSDDERGEYAARVATLNDELRADLSNPQRGRVVLTQGIRALIEDTDLSPFWIDTAALLRIVRDFADFSEDNDPHGERDFGAFEWKE
;
A
#
# COMPACT_ATOMS: atom_id res chain seq x y z
N MET A 1 -13.51 6.04 -22.85
CA MET A 1 -13.99 4.92 -22.02
C MET A 1 -15.42 5.21 -21.63
N SER A 2 -16.34 4.28 -21.88
CA SER A 2 -17.68 4.25 -21.29
C SER A 2 -17.59 4.04 -19.77
N ASP A 3 -18.73 4.15 -19.07
CA ASP A 3 -18.79 3.84 -17.63
C ASP A 3 -18.47 2.36 -17.37
N ASP A 4 -18.96 1.46 -18.23
CA ASP A 4 -18.65 0.03 -18.15
C ASP A 4 -17.14 -0.23 -18.33
N GLU A 5 -16.52 0.40 -19.34
CA GLU A 5 -15.07 0.28 -19.57
C GLU A 5 -14.25 0.83 -18.39
N ARG A 6 -14.74 1.89 -17.71
CA ARG A 6 -14.11 2.40 -16.47
C ARG A 6 -14.24 1.41 -15.32
N GLY A 7 -15.40 0.79 -15.14
CA GLY A 7 -15.64 -0.20 -14.09
C GLY A 7 -14.77 -1.45 -14.27
N GLU A 8 -14.65 -1.95 -15.51
CA GLU A 8 -13.76 -3.07 -15.84
C GLU A 8 -12.29 -2.73 -15.61
N TYR A 9 -11.88 -1.52 -15.98
CA TYR A 9 -10.53 -1.02 -15.71
C TYR A 9 -10.23 -0.98 -14.21
N ALA A 10 -11.10 -0.36 -13.41
CA ALA A 10 -10.94 -0.25 -11.96
C ALA A 10 -10.85 -1.63 -11.30
N ALA A 11 -11.74 -2.55 -11.67
CA ALA A 11 -11.71 -3.93 -11.16
C ALA A 11 -10.39 -4.66 -11.49
N ARG A 12 -9.84 -4.42 -12.68
CA ARG A 12 -8.55 -5.00 -13.08
C ARG A 12 -7.39 -4.42 -12.28
N VAL A 13 -7.38 -3.10 -12.08
CA VAL A 13 -6.36 -2.41 -11.26
C VAL A 13 -6.44 -2.86 -9.81
N ALA A 14 -7.63 -2.93 -9.22
CA ALA A 14 -7.88 -3.44 -7.87
C ALA A 14 -7.30 -4.84 -7.66
N THR A 15 -7.51 -5.74 -8.62
CA THR A 15 -6.93 -7.09 -8.58
C THR A 15 -5.40 -7.04 -8.55
N LEU A 16 -4.78 -6.22 -9.40
CA LEU A 16 -3.31 -6.10 -9.45
C LEU A 16 -2.74 -5.52 -8.15
N ASN A 17 -3.41 -4.50 -7.58
CA ASN A 17 -2.99 -3.87 -6.34
C ASN A 17 -3.13 -4.82 -5.14
N ASP A 18 -4.21 -5.60 -5.07
CA ASP A 18 -4.37 -6.66 -4.07
C ASP A 18 -3.29 -7.75 -4.20
N GLU A 19 -3.01 -8.19 -5.43
CA GLU A 19 -1.97 -9.18 -5.70
C GLU A 19 -0.59 -8.69 -5.26
N LEU A 20 -0.24 -7.43 -5.56
CA LEU A 20 1.01 -6.83 -5.10
C LEU A 20 1.07 -6.73 -3.57
N ARG A 21 0.00 -6.26 -2.92
CA ARG A 21 -0.04 -6.12 -1.46
C ARG A 21 0.07 -7.47 -0.75
N ALA A 22 -0.56 -8.52 -1.28
CA ALA A 22 -0.49 -9.87 -0.71
C ALA A 22 0.93 -10.47 -0.73
N ASP A 23 1.79 -10.06 -1.66
CA ASP A 23 3.18 -10.52 -1.75
C ASP A 23 4.10 -9.41 -2.29
N LEU A 24 4.47 -8.51 -1.38
CA LEU A 24 5.35 -7.35 -1.63
C LEU A 24 6.77 -7.74 -2.07
N SER A 25 7.15 -9.02 -1.93
CA SER A 25 8.48 -9.53 -2.25
C SER A 25 8.59 -10.11 -3.65
N ASN A 26 7.45 -10.38 -4.31
CA ASN A 26 7.41 -11.05 -5.60
C ASN A 26 7.64 -10.08 -6.76
N PRO A 27 8.79 -10.18 -7.46
CA PRO A 27 9.12 -9.25 -8.54
C PRO A 27 8.22 -9.40 -9.78
N GLN A 28 7.44 -10.49 -9.89
CA GLN A 28 6.47 -10.68 -10.98
C GLN A 28 5.18 -9.89 -10.76
N ARG A 29 4.86 -9.55 -9.50
CA ARG A 29 3.66 -8.78 -9.14
C ARG A 29 3.89 -7.28 -9.17
N GLY A 30 5.13 -6.85 -9.02
CA GLY A 30 5.51 -5.44 -9.10
C GLY A 30 6.82 -5.14 -8.40
N ARG A 31 7.04 -3.86 -8.09
CA ARG A 31 8.16 -3.41 -7.27
C ARG A 31 7.66 -2.49 -6.18
N VAL A 32 8.18 -2.68 -4.98
CA VAL A 32 7.95 -1.81 -3.83
C VAL A 32 9.20 -0.97 -3.63
N VAL A 33 9.02 0.35 -3.53
CA VAL A 33 10.12 1.30 -3.33
C VAL A 33 9.83 2.12 -2.09
N LEU A 34 10.80 2.16 -1.17
CA LEU A 34 10.75 3.03 0.01
C LEU A 34 11.44 4.35 -0.32
N THR A 35 10.73 5.47 -0.12
CA THR A 35 11.30 6.80 -0.35
C THR A 35 12.21 7.21 0.81
N GLN A 36 13.14 8.13 0.54
CA GLN A 36 14.08 8.62 1.57
C GLN A 36 13.37 9.28 2.76
N GLY A 37 12.22 9.94 2.53
CA GLY A 37 11.45 10.58 3.61
C GLY A 37 10.91 9.56 4.62
N ILE A 38 10.29 8.48 4.14
CA ILE A 38 9.81 7.40 5.04
C ILE A 38 10.99 6.70 5.71
N ARG A 39 12.09 6.49 4.98
CA ARG A 39 13.30 5.91 5.57
C ARG A 39 13.82 6.75 6.74
N ALA A 40 13.88 8.07 6.59
CA ALA A 40 14.31 8.98 7.65
C ALA A 40 13.36 8.92 8.86
N LEU A 41 12.04 8.87 8.65
CA LEU A 41 11.07 8.70 9.73
C LEU A 41 11.29 7.42 10.54
N ILE A 42 11.63 6.32 9.87
CA ILE A 42 11.95 5.04 10.53
C ILE A 42 13.25 5.15 11.34
N GLU A 43 14.28 5.79 10.77
CA GLU A 43 15.59 5.93 11.42
C GLU A 43 15.57 6.89 12.61
N ASP A 44 14.65 7.86 12.64
CA ASP A 44 14.51 8.86 13.72
C ASP A 44 13.76 8.32 14.96
N THR A 45 13.23 7.10 14.90
CA THR A 45 12.51 6.52 16.05
C THR A 45 13.47 5.82 17.01
N ASP A 46 13.85 6.50 18.11
CA ASP A 46 14.77 5.98 19.16
C ASP A 46 14.32 4.68 19.87
N LEU A 47 13.11 4.20 19.58
CA LEU A 47 12.43 3.13 20.32
C LEU A 47 12.64 1.73 19.71
N SER A 48 12.96 1.63 18.41
CA SER A 48 12.99 0.36 17.68
C SER A 48 14.10 0.30 16.62
N PRO A 49 14.75 -0.86 16.41
CA PRO A 49 15.59 -1.08 15.24
C PRO A 49 14.85 -0.86 13.91
N PHE A 50 15.53 -0.24 12.94
CA PHE A 50 15.02 0.06 11.59
C PHE A 50 14.25 -1.10 10.92
N TRP A 51 14.75 -2.33 11.06
CA TRP A 51 14.14 -3.50 10.43
C TRP A 51 12.80 -3.93 11.07
N ILE A 52 12.60 -3.67 12.37
CA ILE A 52 11.34 -3.97 13.07
C ILE A 52 10.25 -3.04 12.53
N ASP A 53 10.58 -1.77 12.43
CA ASP A 53 9.67 -0.71 12.00
C ASP A 53 9.33 -0.79 10.52
N THR A 54 10.33 -1.08 9.68
CA THR A 54 10.09 -1.39 8.27
C THR A 54 9.16 -2.59 8.12
N ALA A 55 9.37 -3.66 8.90
CA ALA A 55 8.48 -4.83 8.86
C ALA A 55 7.07 -4.50 9.38
N ALA A 56 6.93 -3.59 10.35
CA ALA A 56 5.63 -3.13 10.84
C ALA A 56 4.87 -2.35 9.76
N LEU A 57 5.52 -1.41 9.08
CA LEU A 57 4.96 -0.67 7.96
C LEU A 57 4.50 -1.59 6.83
N LEU A 58 5.36 -2.53 6.42
CA LEU A 58 5.02 -3.48 5.35
C LEU A 58 3.84 -4.39 5.73
N ARG A 59 3.70 -4.75 7.01
CA ARG A 59 2.52 -5.49 7.50
C ARG A 59 1.24 -4.67 7.41
N ILE A 60 1.27 -3.40 7.78
CA ILE A 60 0.10 -2.51 7.66
C ILE A 60 -0.35 -2.44 6.20
N VAL A 61 0.58 -2.22 5.27
CA VAL A 61 0.29 -2.15 3.83
C VAL A 61 -0.28 -3.48 3.31
N ARG A 62 0.31 -4.61 3.69
CA ARG A 62 -0.15 -5.95 3.27
C ARG A 62 -1.56 -6.25 3.79
N ASP A 63 -1.83 -5.93 5.05
CA ASP A 63 -3.05 -6.34 5.75
C ASP A 63 -4.18 -5.29 5.62
N PHE A 64 -3.94 -4.17 4.95
CA PHE A 64 -4.96 -3.13 4.77
C PHE A 64 -6.14 -3.59 3.93
N ALA A 65 -7.33 -3.47 4.50
CA ALA A 65 -8.60 -3.83 3.87
C ALA A 65 -9.72 -2.80 4.11
N ASP A 66 -9.43 -1.68 4.78
CA ASP A 66 -10.41 -0.66 5.17
C ASP A 66 -10.63 0.36 4.03
N PHE A 67 -11.09 -0.15 2.88
CA PHE A 67 -11.42 0.66 1.71
C PHE A 67 -12.81 1.26 1.87
N SER A 68 -12.91 2.56 1.60
CA SER A 68 -14.12 3.36 1.69
C SER A 68 -14.16 4.37 0.55
N GLU A 69 -15.31 5.03 0.34
CA GLU A 69 -15.44 6.07 -0.69
C GLU A 69 -14.46 7.25 -0.48
N ASP A 70 -14.00 7.49 0.75
CA ASP A 70 -13.09 8.58 1.09
C ASP A 70 -11.63 8.29 0.67
N ASN A 71 -11.19 7.02 0.79
CA ASN A 71 -9.80 6.62 0.50
C ASN A 71 -9.63 5.78 -0.77
N ASP A 72 -10.73 5.38 -1.42
CA ASP A 72 -10.75 4.61 -2.67
C ASP A 72 -11.89 5.10 -3.59
N PRO A 73 -11.89 6.37 -4.01
CA PRO A 73 -12.98 6.96 -4.80
C PRO A 73 -13.12 6.35 -6.21
N HIS A 74 -12.07 5.65 -6.68
CA HIS A 74 -12.03 5.01 -8.00
C HIS A 74 -12.21 3.48 -7.92
N GLY A 75 -12.26 2.89 -6.72
CA GLY A 75 -12.36 1.44 -6.54
C GLY A 75 -11.12 0.68 -7.03
N GLU A 76 -9.99 1.38 -7.17
CA GLU A 76 -8.73 0.84 -7.68
C GLU A 76 -7.90 0.20 -6.58
N ARG A 77 -8.25 0.43 -5.30
CA ARG A 77 -7.57 -0.14 -4.13
C ARG A 77 -6.07 0.10 -4.13
N ASP A 78 -5.68 1.27 -4.60
CA ASP A 78 -4.31 1.80 -4.72
C ASP A 78 -3.70 2.24 -3.38
N PHE A 79 -4.51 2.19 -2.31
CA PHE A 79 -4.14 2.39 -0.90
C PHE A 79 -3.72 3.83 -0.56
N GLY A 80 -4.20 4.32 0.58
CA GLY A 80 -4.08 5.71 1.02
C GLY A 80 -3.16 5.93 2.22
N ALA A 81 -3.39 7.05 2.90
CA ALA A 81 -2.69 7.41 4.12
C ALA A 81 -3.14 6.55 5.32
N PHE A 82 -2.22 6.35 6.26
CA PHE A 82 -2.47 5.66 7.53
C PHE A 82 -1.61 6.27 8.62
N GLU A 83 -2.02 6.09 9.86
CA GLU A 83 -1.25 6.50 11.02
C GLU A 83 -0.24 5.40 11.40
N TRP A 84 0.98 5.82 11.72
CA TRP A 84 2.04 4.90 12.10
C TRP A 84 2.97 5.55 13.13
N LYS A 85 2.86 5.06 14.36
CA LYS A 85 3.47 5.63 15.58
C LYS A 85 3.00 7.07 15.84
N GLU A 86 2.81 7.39 17.13
CA GLU A 86 2.59 8.77 17.60
C GLU A 86 3.92 9.52 17.72
#